data_AF-A0A117LRF0-F1
#
_entry.id   AF-A0A117LRF0-F1
#
_cell.length_a   1.000
_cell.length_b   1.000
_cell.length_c   1.000
_cell.angle_alpha   90.00
_cell.angle_beta   90.00
_cell.angle_gamma   90.00
#
_symmetry.space_group_name_H-M   'P 1'
#
loop_
_entity.id
_entity.type
_entity.pdbx_description
1 polymer ?
#
loop_
_entity_poly.entity_id
_entity_poly.type
_entity_poly.pdbx_seq_one_letter_code
_entity_poly.pdbx_strand_id
1 'polypeptide(L)'
;MNFREERLFSEKPLASRLMDFISGGISRDHPHLSLFLLSAFTIPFVFMAQMMTLVLFFNIPMPLSLVLLTVSAAFIEEFAKSIGIYAAARERPGFLTVKNLLVGAVAIGFGFLVGEKLLLFATLAQITESIFGSVLFLSLQVLWMPLLLHIAGVLITGSFLLLWGRRGYGPGLVVASVVHSLYNLHFLTGVLL
;
A
#
# COMPACT_ATOMS: atom_id res chain seq x y z
N MET A 1 -18.87 -6.16 17.73
CA MET A 1 -18.52 -6.10 19.16
C MET A 1 -16.99 -6.05 19.28
N ASN A 2 -16.39 -4.87 19.42
CA ASN A 2 -14.94 -4.66 19.31
C ASN A 2 -14.30 -4.05 20.58
N PHE A 3 -14.90 -4.32 21.75
CA PHE A 3 -14.36 -3.94 23.06
C PHE A 3 -14.53 -5.13 24.00
N ARG A 4 -13.42 -5.85 24.28
CA ARG A 4 -13.31 -6.77 25.42
C ARG A 4 -12.31 -6.14 26.37
N GLU A 5 -12.77 -5.79 27.57
CA GLU A 5 -12.01 -5.09 28.63
C GLU A 5 -10.68 -5.79 28.97
N GLU A 6 -10.64 -7.10 28.76
CA GLU A 6 -9.48 -7.99 28.90
C GLU A 6 -8.24 -7.56 28.09
N ARG A 7 -8.41 -6.79 27.00
CA ARG A 7 -7.29 -6.35 26.14
C ARG A 7 -6.51 -5.17 26.72
N LEU A 8 -7.14 -4.32 27.53
CA LEU A 8 -6.52 -3.12 28.10
C LEU A 8 -5.42 -3.48 29.12
N PHE A 9 -5.54 -4.65 29.76
CA PHE A 9 -4.65 -5.11 30.83
C PHE A 9 -3.55 -6.09 30.38
N SER A 10 -3.42 -6.37 29.07
CA SER A 10 -2.39 -7.27 28.54
C SER A 10 -1.13 -6.52 28.10
N GLU A 11 0.04 -6.85 28.65
CA GLU A 11 1.35 -6.33 28.20
C GLU A 11 1.78 -6.93 26.85
N LYS A 12 1.05 -6.58 25.79
CA LYS A 12 1.46 -6.91 24.42
C LYS A 12 2.38 -5.82 23.86
N PRO A 13 3.44 -6.17 23.11
CA PRO A 13 4.24 -5.22 22.36
C PRO A 13 3.36 -4.34 21.45
N LEU A 14 3.72 -3.07 21.28
CA LEU A 14 2.97 -2.08 20.48
C LEU A 14 2.62 -2.60 19.08
N ALA A 15 3.58 -3.23 18.40
CA ALA A 15 3.36 -3.81 17.07
C ALA A 15 2.28 -4.90 17.06
N SER A 16 2.18 -5.70 18.13
CA SER A 16 1.12 -6.71 18.25
C SER A 16 -0.24 -6.05 18.49
N ARG A 17 -0.32 -4.99 19.30
CA ARG A 17 -1.58 -4.26 19.52
C ARG A 17 -2.08 -3.58 18.25
N LEU A 18 -1.18 -2.95 17.48
CA LEU A 18 -1.51 -2.35 16.19
C LEU A 18 -2.07 -3.40 15.22
N MET A 19 -1.43 -4.58 15.16
CA MET A 19 -1.91 -5.67 14.31
C MET A 19 -3.28 -6.22 14.74
N ASP A 20 -3.51 -6.34 16.05
CA ASP A 20 -4.80 -6.77 16.60
C ASP A 20 -5.90 -5.72 16.29
N PHE A 21 -5.57 -4.43 16.31
CA PHE A 21 -6.48 -3.35 15.90
C PHE A 21 -6.80 -3.39 14.41
N ILE A 22 -5.78 -3.51 13.55
CA ILE A 22 -5.94 -3.62 12.10
C ILE A 22 -6.81 -4.84 11.76
N SER A 23 -6.52 -5.99 12.36
CA SER A 23 -7.31 -7.21 12.16
C SER A 23 -8.74 -7.11 12.72
N GLY A 24 -8.92 -6.38 13.82
CA GLY A 24 -10.24 -6.07 14.38
C GLY A 24 -11.08 -5.15 13.48
N GLY A 25 -10.45 -4.31 12.67
CA GLY A 25 -11.10 -3.51 11.64
C GLY A 25 -11.52 -4.30 10.39
N ILE A 26 -10.97 -5.51 10.20
CA ILE A 26 -11.36 -6.39 9.10
C ILE A 26 -12.62 -7.15 9.52
N SER A 27 -13.76 -6.83 8.91
CA SER A 27 -15.03 -7.53 9.18
C SER A 27 -14.90 -9.03 8.88
N ARG A 28 -15.66 -9.86 9.59
CA ARG A 28 -15.78 -11.30 9.31
C ARG A 28 -16.72 -11.55 8.14
N ASP A 29 -17.78 -10.75 8.04
CA ASP A 29 -18.83 -10.94 7.03
C ASP A 29 -18.43 -10.34 5.67
N HIS A 30 -17.62 -9.28 5.69
CA HIS A 30 -17.17 -8.59 4.48
C HIS A 30 -15.65 -8.29 4.49
N PRO A 31 -14.79 -9.32 4.54
CA PRO A 31 -13.34 -9.13 4.68
C PRO A 31 -12.73 -8.34 3.52
N HIS A 32 -13.20 -8.55 2.29
CA HIS A 32 -12.67 -7.87 1.10
C HIS A 32 -13.02 -6.38 1.08
N LEU A 33 -14.24 -6.02 1.48
CA LEU A 33 -14.65 -4.62 1.60
C LEU A 33 -13.82 -3.90 2.68
N SER A 34 -13.57 -4.57 3.80
CA SER A 34 -12.69 -4.01 4.83
C SER A 34 -11.26 -3.82 4.34
N LEU A 35 -10.73 -4.75 3.53
CA LEU A 35 -9.41 -4.59 2.93
C LEU A 35 -9.36 -3.41 1.94
N PHE A 36 -10.38 -3.24 1.11
CA PHE A 36 -10.53 -2.07 0.23
C PHE A 36 -10.55 -0.76 1.01
N LEU A 37 -11.40 -0.67 2.05
CA LEU A 37 -11.55 0.55 2.84
C LEU A 37 -10.27 0.85 3.62
N LEU A 38 -9.70 -0.16 4.28
CA LEU A 38 -8.43 -0.03 4.99
C LEU A 38 -7.34 0.51 4.06
N SER A 39 -7.23 -0.05 2.87
CA SER A 39 -6.20 0.33 1.92
C SER A 39 -6.41 1.77 1.40
N ALA A 40 -7.65 2.15 1.07
CA ALA A 40 -7.99 3.53 0.70
C ALA A 40 -7.69 4.55 1.82
N PHE A 41 -8.05 4.23 3.07
CA PHE A 41 -7.83 5.12 4.21
C PHE A 41 -6.36 5.20 4.67
N THR A 42 -5.51 4.26 4.25
CA THR A 42 -4.07 4.35 4.54
C THR A 42 -3.35 5.38 3.67
N ILE A 43 -3.91 5.76 2.51
CA ILE A 43 -3.28 6.64 1.53
C ILE A 43 -2.84 8.00 2.11
N PRO A 44 -3.64 8.73 2.90
CA PRO A 44 -3.20 9.99 3.51
C PRO A 44 -1.95 9.82 4.39
N PHE A 45 -1.83 8.70 5.10
CA PHE A 45 -0.66 8.41 5.93
C PHE A 45 0.57 8.04 5.10
N VAL A 46 0.37 7.27 4.02
CA VAL A 46 1.42 6.97 3.04
C VAL A 46 1.94 8.27 2.43
N PHE A 47 1.05 9.15 1.99
CA PHE A 47 1.41 10.46 1.45
C PHE A 47 2.20 11.29 2.46
N MET A 48 1.75 11.39 3.71
CA MET A 48 2.50 12.09 4.76
C MET A 48 3.92 11.53 4.93
N ALA A 49 4.07 10.21 4.98
CA ALA A 49 5.38 9.56 5.10
C ALA A 49 6.26 9.83 3.87
N GLN A 50 5.69 9.80 2.67
CA GLN A 50 6.41 10.13 1.43
C GLN A 50 6.85 11.59 1.40
N MET A 51 6.01 12.54 1.85
CA MET A 51 6.39 13.95 1.98
C MET A 51 7.52 14.15 2.99
N MET A 52 7.54 13.38 4.09
CA MET A 52 8.68 13.38 5.01
C MET A 52 9.95 12.86 4.33
N THR A 53 9.88 11.77 3.57
CA THR A 53 11.06 11.27 2.82
C THR A 53 11.53 12.26 1.75
N LEU A 54 10.61 13.01 1.15
CA LEU A 54 10.92 14.11 0.23
C LEU A 54 11.81 15.12 0.91
N VAL A 55 11.39 15.65 2.07
CA VAL A 55 12.18 16.63 2.82
C VAL A 55 13.56 16.09 3.23
N LEU A 56 13.66 14.81 3.59
CA LEU A 56 14.93 14.19 3.98
C LEU A 56 15.91 14.07 2.81
N PHE A 57 15.46 13.55 1.68
CA PHE A 57 16.35 13.22 0.55
C PHE A 57 16.53 14.36 -0.46
N PHE A 58 15.72 15.42 -0.39
CA PHE A 58 15.86 16.57 -1.30
C PHE A 58 17.22 17.29 -1.17
N ASN A 59 17.90 17.14 -0.02
CA ASN A 59 19.24 17.70 0.21
C ASN A 59 20.37 16.88 -0.44
N ILE A 60 20.07 15.70 -1.02
CA ILE A 60 21.07 14.82 -1.65
C ILE A 60 21.20 15.17 -3.14
N PRO A 61 22.41 15.10 -3.74
CA PRO A 61 22.58 15.33 -5.16
C PRO A 61 21.77 14.38 -6.06
N MET A 62 21.28 14.89 -7.18
CA MET A 62 20.72 14.07 -8.26
C MET A 62 21.83 13.27 -8.96
N PRO A 63 21.56 12.03 -9.44
CA PRO A 63 20.27 11.32 -9.48
C PRO A 63 19.99 10.50 -8.21
N LEU A 64 20.91 10.45 -7.25
CA LEU A 64 20.78 9.60 -6.06
C LEU A 64 19.52 9.93 -5.25
N SER A 65 19.20 11.22 -5.08
CA SER A 65 17.97 11.65 -4.42
C SER A 65 16.72 11.02 -5.04
N LEU A 66 16.60 11.04 -6.37
CA LEU A 66 15.46 10.46 -7.09
C LEU A 66 15.33 8.96 -6.85
N VAL A 67 16.46 8.23 -6.88
CA VAL A 67 16.48 6.78 -6.63
C VAL A 67 16.03 6.50 -5.19
N LEU A 68 16.58 7.22 -4.20
CA LEU A 68 16.22 7.05 -2.80
C LEU A 68 14.74 7.36 -2.53
N LEU A 69 14.21 8.43 -3.14
CA LEU A 69 12.80 8.78 -3.06
C LEU A 69 11.92 7.70 -3.67
N THR A 70 12.26 7.23 -4.87
CA THR A 70 11.47 6.21 -5.58
C THR A 70 11.44 4.89 -4.81
N VAL A 71 12.59 4.43 -4.33
CA VAL A 71 12.69 3.17 -3.55
C VAL A 71 11.97 3.28 -2.21
N SER A 72 12.13 4.41 -1.51
CA SER A 72 11.49 4.60 -0.21
C SER A 72 9.98 4.73 -0.34
N ALA A 73 9.49 5.48 -1.35
CA ALA A 73 8.08 5.61 -1.65
C ALA A 73 7.44 4.26 -1.99
N ALA A 74 8.08 3.47 -2.86
CA ALA A 74 7.63 2.13 -3.20
C ALA A 74 7.58 1.21 -1.96
N PHE A 75 8.61 1.24 -1.11
CA PHE A 75 8.61 0.45 0.12
C PHE A 75 7.49 0.85 1.09
N ILE A 76 7.27 2.15 1.31
CA ILE A 76 6.19 2.65 2.17
C ILE A 76 4.83 2.20 1.63
N GLU A 77 4.61 2.30 0.32
CA GLU A 77 3.37 1.87 -0.32
C GLU A 77 3.15 0.36 -0.22
N GLU A 78 4.15 -0.46 -0.53
CA GLU A 78 4.04 -1.92 -0.44
C GLU A 78 3.82 -2.38 1.00
N PHE A 79 4.42 -1.69 1.97
CA PHE A 79 4.18 -1.94 3.39
C PHE A 79 2.73 -1.65 3.76
N ALA A 80 2.21 -0.48 3.37
CA ALA A 80 0.83 -0.10 3.65
C ALA A 80 -0.20 -1.00 2.95
N LYS A 81 0.07 -1.42 1.70
CA LYS A 81 -0.77 -2.39 0.96
C LYS A 81 -0.84 -3.75 1.64
N SER A 82 0.30 -4.25 2.10
CA SER A 82 0.41 -5.62 2.60
C SER A 82 0.05 -5.81 4.07
N ILE A 83 -0.01 -4.72 4.87
CA ILE A 83 -0.27 -4.85 6.32
C ILE A 83 -1.64 -5.45 6.63
N GLY A 84 -2.67 -5.12 5.85
CA GLY A 84 -4.03 -5.64 6.06
C GLY A 84 -4.12 -7.15 5.81
N ILE A 85 -3.51 -7.64 4.72
CA ILE A 85 -3.53 -9.08 4.40
C ILE A 85 -2.65 -9.88 5.38
N TYR A 86 -1.53 -9.31 5.81
CA TYR A 86 -0.69 -9.90 6.86
C TYR A 86 -1.42 -9.98 8.21
N ALA A 87 -2.14 -8.92 8.60
CA ALA A 87 -2.95 -8.89 9.82
C ALA A 87 -4.04 -9.97 9.80
N ALA A 88 -4.76 -10.07 8.69
CA ALA A 88 -5.80 -11.09 8.49
C ALA A 88 -5.22 -12.51 8.55
N ALA A 89 -4.10 -12.76 7.88
CA ALA A 89 -3.43 -14.07 7.86
C ALA A 89 -2.89 -14.47 9.24
N ARG A 90 -2.42 -13.50 10.04
CA ARG A 90 -1.92 -13.75 11.41
C ARG A 90 -3.06 -14.10 12.39
N GLU A 91 -4.16 -13.35 12.36
CA GLU A 91 -5.25 -13.51 13.32
C GLU A 91 -6.20 -14.66 12.97
N ARG A 92 -6.32 -15.00 11.68
CA ARG A 92 -7.23 -16.03 11.17
C ARG A 92 -6.46 -17.11 10.41
N PRO A 93 -5.89 -18.10 11.11
CA PRO A 93 -5.27 -19.25 10.47
C PRO A 93 -6.25 -19.89 9.48
N GLY A 94 -5.90 -19.95 8.19
CA GLY A 94 -6.76 -20.45 7.11
C GLY A 94 -7.50 -19.39 6.29
N PHE A 95 -7.46 -18.10 6.67
CA PHE A 95 -8.00 -17.03 5.84
C PHE A 95 -7.20 -16.88 4.53
N LEU A 96 -5.88 -17.01 4.60
CA LEU A 96 -5.01 -16.84 3.44
C LEU A 96 -5.04 -18.10 2.56
N THR A 97 -5.96 -18.11 1.61
CA THR A 97 -6.03 -19.09 0.51
C THR A 97 -5.70 -18.39 -0.80
N VAL A 98 -5.36 -19.14 -1.87
CA VAL A 98 -5.11 -18.55 -3.20
C VAL A 98 -6.30 -17.70 -3.67
N LYS A 99 -7.53 -18.20 -3.49
CA LYS A 99 -8.75 -17.46 -3.81
C LYS A 99 -8.85 -16.14 -3.03
N ASN A 100 -8.67 -16.19 -1.70
CA ASN A 100 -8.77 -14.99 -0.87
C ASN A 100 -7.63 -14.01 -1.12
N LEU A 101 -6.44 -14.49 -1.49
CA LEU A 101 -5.33 -13.66 -1.92
C LEU A 101 -5.66 -12.93 -3.23
N LEU A 102 -6.16 -13.63 -4.25
CA LEU A 102 -6.53 -13.00 -5.52
C LEU A 102 -7.61 -11.92 -5.34
N VAL A 103 -8.70 -12.26 -4.66
CA VAL A 103 -9.81 -11.31 -4.41
C VAL A 103 -9.34 -10.17 -3.48
N GLY A 104 -8.54 -10.49 -2.47
CA GLY A 104 -7.95 -9.50 -1.57
C GLY A 104 -7.01 -8.54 -2.28
N ALA A 105 -6.17 -9.02 -3.19
CA ALA A 105 -5.25 -8.20 -3.98
C ALA A 105 -6.01 -7.23 -4.89
N VAL A 106 -7.07 -7.71 -5.54
CA VAL A 106 -7.97 -6.85 -6.33
C VAL A 106 -8.61 -5.78 -5.44
N ALA A 107 -9.19 -6.17 -4.31
CA ALA A 107 -9.83 -5.22 -3.39
C ALA A 107 -8.84 -4.18 -2.84
N ILE A 108 -7.65 -4.60 -2.41
CA ILE A 108 -6.60 -3.70 -1.91
C ILE A 108 -6.12 -2.77 -3.03
N GLY A 109 -5.88 -3.31 -4.22
CA GLY A 109 -5.40 -2.54 -5.37
C GLY A 109 -6.38 -1.46 -5.82
N PHE A 110 -7.67 -1.80 -5.87
CA PHE A 110 -8.72 -0.80 -6.12
C PHE A 110 -8.80 0.25 -5.00
N GLY A 111 -8.70 -0.15 -3.73
CA GLY A 111 -8.72 0.80 -2.63
C GLY A 111 -7.53 1.76 -2.65
N PHE A 112 -6.33 1.27 -2.97
CA PHE A 112 -5.15 2.12 -3.18
C PHE A 112 -5.36 3.08 -4.34
N LEU A 113 -5.77 2.59 -5.51
CA LEU A 113 -6.00 3.43 -6.69
C LEU A 113 -7.03 4.54 -6.40
N VAL A 114 -8.17 4.18 -5.79
CA VAL A 114 -9.23 5.13 -5.45
C VAL A 114 -8.72 6.15 -4.44
N GLY A 115 -8.09 5.72 -3.36
CA GLY A 115 -7.54 6.63 -2.35
C GLY A 115 -6.49 7.57 -2.93
N GLU A 116 -5.58 7.05 -3.77
CA GLU A 116 -4.53 7.81 -4.44
C GLU A 116 -5.13 8.87 -5.37
N LYS A 117 -6.09 8.50 -6.22
CA LYS A 117 -6.73 9.46 -7.14
C LYS A 117 -7.62 10.47 -6.43
N LEU A 118 -8.31 10.08 -5.36
CA LEU A 118 -9.08 11.02 -4.54
C LEU A 118 -8.17 12.01 -3.81
N LEU A 119 -7.06 11.54 -3.26
CA LEU A 119 -6.09 12.42 -2.61
C LEU A 119 -5.45 13.35 -3.62
N LEU A 120 -5.02 12.84 -4.77
CA LEU A 120 -4.45 13.62 -5.87
C LEU A 120 -5.46 14.64 -6.41
N PHE A 121 -6.74 14.28 -6.49
CA PHE A 121 -7.80 15.22 -6.83
C PHE A 121 -7.95 16.31 -5.75
N ALA A 122 -7.97 15.94 -4.47
CA ALA A 122 -8.09 16.91 -3.38
C ALA A 122 -6.90 17.89 -3.30
N THR A 123 -5.68 17.43 -3.59
CA THR A 123 -4.48 18.27 -3.58
C THR A 123 -4.38 19.17 -4.81
N LEU A 124 -4.83 18.71 -5.99
CA LEU A 124 -4.71 19.46 -7.25
C LEU A 124 -5.96 20.27 -7.64
N ALA A 125 -7.14 19.97 -7.08
CA ALA A 125 -8.37 20.74 -7.32
C ALA A 125 -8.27 22.20 -6.83
N GLN A 126 -7.25 22.52 -6.03
CA GLN A 126 -6.94 23.90 -5.62
C GLN A 126 -6.23 24.72 -6.72
N ILE A 127 -5.82 24.09 -7.83
CA ILE A 127 -4.96 24.69 -8.86
C ILE A 127 -5.51 24.47 -10.29
N THR A 128 -6.85 24.55 -10.43
CA THR A 128 -7.62 24.18 -11.64
C THR A 128 -7.31 24.97 -12.92
N GLU A 129 -6.59 26.09 -12.87
CA GLU A 129 -6.15 26.84 -14.06
C GLU A 129 -4.68 26.59 -14.47
N SER A 130 -4.01 25.61 -13.88
CA SER A 130 -2.59 25.37 -14.13
C SER A 130 -2.31 24.11 -14.97
N ILE A 131 -1.08 24.03 -15.48
CA ILE A 131 -0.50 22.84 -16.13
C ILE A 131 -0.71 21.57 -15.27
N PHE A 132 -0.78 21.69 -13.95
CA PHE A 132 -1.05 20.58 -13.04
C PHE A 132 -2.44 19.94 -13.24
N GLY A 133 -3.45 20.72 -13.64
CA GLY A 133 -4.76 20.19 -14.02
C GLY A 133 -4.68 19.26 -15.23
N SER A 134 -3.92 19.64 -16.26
CA SER A 134 -3.73 18.80 -17.46
C SER A 134 -2.99 17.50 -17.14
N VAL A 135 -1.96 17.54 -16.28
CA VAL A 135 -1.23 16.35 -15.83
C VAL A 135 -2.13 15.42 -15.00
N LEU A 136 -3.00 15.97 -14.15
CA LEU A 136 -4.01 15.19 -13.43
C LEU A 136 -4.92 14.44 -14.40
N PHE A 137 -5.46 15.11 -15.42
CA PHE A 137 -6.33 14.49 -16.42
C PHE A 137 -5.62 13.42 -17.26
N LEU A 138 -4.36 13.64 -17.64
CA LEU A 138 -3.55 12.60 -18.30
C LEU A 138 -3.34 11.37 -17.39
N SER A 139 -3.09 11.59 -16.09
CA SER A 139 -2.94 10.50 -15.12
C SER A 139 -4.23 9.67 -14.93
N LEU A 140 -5.40 10.25 -15.22
CA LEU A 140 -6.69 9.56 -15.20
C LEU A 140 -6.95 8.73 -16.46
N GLN A 141 -6.20 8.95 -17.55
CA GLN A 141 -6.33 8.15 -18.78
C GLN A 141 -5.62 6.79 -18.66
N VAL A 142 -4.61 6.69 -17.79
CA VAL A 142 -3.78 5.48 -17.63
C VAL A 142 -3.94 4.89 -16.22
N LEU A 143 -5.18 4.56 -15.84
CA LEU A 143 -5.50 3.97 -14.53
C LEU A 143 -5.11 2.49 -14.40
N TRP A 144 -5.06 1.77 -15.52
CA TRP A 144 -4.82 0.34 -15.54
C TRP A 144 -3.39 -0.02 -15.10
N MET A 145 -2.41 0.83 -15.46
CA MET A 145 -1.01 0.68 -15.09
C MET A 145 -0.76 0.68 -13.56
N PRO A 146 -1.12 1.75 -12.81
CA PRO A 146 -0.98 1.74 -11.35
C PRO A 146 -1.86 0.67 -10.70
N LEU A 147 -3.04 0.37 -11.25
CA LEU A 147 -3.89 -0.71 -10.72
C LEU A 147 -3.19 -2.07 -10.78
N LEU A 148 -2.61 -2.43 -11.93
CA LEU A 148 -1.89 -3.69 -12.09
C LEU A 148 -0.70 -3.77 -11.15
N LEU A 149 0.02 -2.66 -10.95
CA LEU A 149 1.13 -2.60 -10.03
C LEU A 149 0.70 -2.82 -8.58
N HIS A 150 -0.40 -2.16 -8.16
CA HIS A 150 -0.95 -2.33 -6.82
C HIS A 150 -1.40 -3.76 -6.56
N ILE A 151 -2.04 -4.41 -7.54
CA ILE A 151 -2.43 -5.82 -7.45
C ILE A 151 -1.18 -6.71 -7.38
N ALA A 152 -0.20 -6.50 -8.27
CA ALA A 152 1.01 -7.30 -8.34
C ALA A 152 1.81 -7.28 -7.03
N GLY A 153 2.00 -6.11 -6.41
CA GLY A 153 2.70 -5.97 -5.14
C GLY A 153 2.08 -6.79 -4.00
N VAL A 154 0.74 -6.75 -3.90
CA VAL A 154 -0.01 -7.57 -2.93
C VAL A 154 0.10 -9.06 -3.25
N LEU A 155 0.02 -9.45 -4.53
CA LEU A 155 0.17 -10.85 -4.94
C LEU A 155 1.57 -11.39 -4.63
N ILE A 156 2.63 -10.60 -4.86
CA ILE A 156 4.01 -10.98 -4.53
C ILE A 156 4.13 -11.22 -3.03
N THR A 157 3.77 -10.22 -2.21
CA THR A 157 3.90 -10.33 -0.74
C THR A 157 3.02 -11.45 -0.18
N GLY A 158 1.78 -11.57 -0.68
CA GLY A 158 0.83 -12.60 -0.28
C GLY A 158 1.24 -14.02 -0.71
N SER A 159 1.89 -14.19 -1.85
CA SER A 159 2.41 -15.50 -2.30
C SER A 159 3.55 -15.97 -1.41
N PHE A 160 4.45 -15.07 -1.04
CA PHE A 160 5.50 -15.38 -0.07
C PHE A 160 4.91 -15.76 1.30
N LEU A 161 3.88 -15.05 1.76
CA LEU A 161 3.13 -15.40 2.97
C LEU A 161 2.45 -16.77 2.87
N LEU A 162 1.88 -17.13 1.71
CA LEU A 162 1.27 -18.44 1.48
C LEU A 162 2.31 -19.57 1.56
N LEU A 163 3.50 -19.37 1.00
CA LEU A 163 4.53 -20.41 0.90
C LEU A 163 5.34 -20.58 2.18
N TRP A 164 5.70 -19.48 2.85
CA TRP A 164 6.60 -19.49 4.01
C TRP A 164 5.96 -18.98 5.31
N GLY A 165 4.64 -18.79 5.31
CA GLY A 165 3.92 -18.25 6.45
C GLY A 165 4.46 -16.88 6.86
N ARG A 166 4.52 -16.64 8.17
CA ARG A 166 4.98 -15.35 8.73
C ARG A 166 6.43 -14.99 8.36
N ARG A 167 7.28 -15.98 8.10
CA ARG A 167 8.68 -15.76 7.70
C ARG A 167 8.78 -15.25 6.25
N GLY A 168 7.77 -15.50 5.43
CA GLY A 168 7.69 -15.01 4.06
C GLY A 168 7.39 -13.51 3.94
N TYR A 169 6.85 -12.87 4.98
CA TYR A 169 6.44 -11.47 4.91
C TYR A 169 7.58 -10.52 4.51
N GLY A 170 8.71 -10.61 5.22
CA GLY A 170 9.86 -9.74 4.99
C GLY A 170 10.43 -9.88 3.57
N PRO A 171 10.81 -11.09 3.13
CA PRO A 171 11.29 -11.29 1.76
C PRO A 171 10.25 -10.90 0.69
N GLY A 172 8.97 -11.22 0.91
CA GLY A 172 7.90 -10.86 -0.01
C GLY A 172 7.75 -9.35 -0.18
N LEU A 173 7.78 -8.61 0.93
CA LEU A 173 7.73 -7.15 0.93
C LEU A 173 8.93 -6.54 0.20
N VAL A 174 10.14 -7.08 0.42
CA VAL A 174 11.35 -6.62 -0.29
C VAL A 174 11.22 -6.85 -1.79
N VAL A 175 10.80 -8.03 -2.23
CA VAL A 175 10.62 -8.33 -3.66
C VAL A 175 9.54 -7.45 -4.28
N ALA A 176 8.40 -7.26 -3.60
CA ALA A 176 7.34 -6.36 -4.06
C ALA A 176 7.85 -4.92 -4.21
N SER A 177 8.61 -4.43 -3.23
CA SER A 177 9.19 -3.08 -3.24
C SER A 177 10.20 -2.90 -4.36
N VAL A 178 11.02 -3.93 -4.65
CA VAL A 178 11.97 -3.90 -5.78
C VAL A 178 11.22 -3.85 -7.11
N VAL A 179 10.23 -4.72 -7.32
CA VAL A 179 9.41 -4.73 -8.55
C VAL A 179 8.73 -3.38 -8.75
N HIS A 180 8.14 -2.83 -7.70
CA HIS A 180 7.51 -1.51 -7.73
C HIS A 180 8.54 -0.41 -8.04
N SER A 181 9.68 -0.39 -7.37
CA SER A 181 10.74 0.60 -7.61
C SER A 181 11.24 0.56 -9.06
N LEU A 182 11.46 -0.64 -9.62
CA LEU A 182 11.90 -0.83 -10.99
C LEU A 182 10.85 -0.33 -11.99
N TYR A 183 9.57 -0.62 -11.73
CA TYR A 183 8.47 -0.11 -12.53
C TYR A 183 8.44 1.44 -12.51
N ASN A 184 8.54 2.05 -11.33
CA ASN A 184 8.54 3.51 -11.19
C ASN A 184 9.75 4.15 -11.88
N LEU A 185 10.95 3.59 -11.68
CA LEU A 185 12.17 4.06 -12.35
C LEU A 185 12.06 3.95 -13.87
N HIS A 186 11.53 2.83 -14.39
CA HIS A 186 11.31 2.64 -15.82
C HIS A 186 10.34 3.66 -16.41
N PHE A 187 9.27 3.99 -15.67
CA PHE A 187 8.32 5.02 -16.07
C PHE A 187 8.96 6.42 -16.05
N LEU A 188 9.77 6.72 -15.02
CA LEU A 188 10.46 8.00 -14.88
C LEU A 188 11.57 8.22 -15.92
N THR A 189 12.26 7.17 -16.36
CA THR A 189 13.31 7.27 -17.38
C THR A 189 12.79 7.30 -18.81
N GLY A 190 11.47 7.19 -19.01
CA GLY A 190 10.81 7.50 -20.27
C GLY A 190 11.08 6.51 -21.40
N VAL A 191 11.38 5.23 -21.12
CA VAL A 191 11.65 4.20 -22.16
C VAL A 191 10.40 3.83 -23.00
N LEU A 192 9.28 4.53 -22.81
CA LEU A 192 8.02 4.39 -23.56
C LEU A 192 7.49 5.73 -24.12
N LEU A 193 8.40 6.67 -24.43
CA LEU A 193 8.17 7.82 -25.32
C LEU A 193 9.26 7.87 -26.40
#